data_AF-A0A519TSS7-F1
#
_entry.id   AF-A0A519TSS7-F1
#
_cell.length_a   1.000
_cell.length_b   1.000
_cell.length_c   1.000
_cell.angle_alpha   90.00
_cell.angle_beta   90.00
_cell.angle_gamma   90.00
#
_symmetry.space_group_name_H-M   'P 1'
#
loop_
_entity.id
_entity.type
_entity.pdbx_description
1 polymer ?
#
loop_
_entity_poly.entity_id
_entity_poly.type
_entity_poly.pdbx_seq_one_letter_code
_entity_poly.pdbx_strand_id
1 'polypeptide(L)'
;FITENADPTVRRDFQEYFRRLAPDNAPYFQHTLEGPDDMTAHLKAALLGTSVTVPIADGRLLLGTWQGLCLGEHRRHGGRRWVVATLVGE
;
A
#
# COMPACT_ATOMS: atom_id res chain seq x y z
N PHE A 1 2.33 -0.39 -4.25
CA PHE A 1 2.29 0.93 -4.92
C PHE A 1 3.71 1.50 -5.04
N ILE A 2 3.92 2.55 -5.85
CA ILE A 2 5.22 3.22 -5.99
C ILE A 2 5.13 4.59 -5.34
N THR A 3 6.10 4.91 -4.47
CA THR A 3 6.22 6.24 -3.84
C THR A 3 7.67 6.47 -3.41
N GLU A 4 7.95 7.55 -2.71
CA GLU A 4 9.27 7.80 -2.14
C GLU A 4 9.59 6.83 -0.99
N ASN A 5 10.78 6.21 -1.04
CA ASN A 5 11.28 5.32 0.02
C ASN A 5 12.68 5.72 0.55
N ALA A 6 13.05 6.99 0.42
CA ALA A 6 14.31 7.51 0.94
C ALA A 6 14.14 8.18 2.30
N ASP A 7 13.12 9.01 2.47
CA ASP A 7 12.84 9.66 3.75
C ASP A 7 11.81 8.87 4.58
N PRO A 8 12.14 8.44 5.82
CA PRO A 8 11.18 7.79 6.71
C PRO A 8 9.97 8.66 7.09
N THR A 9 10.02 9.98 6.94
CA THR A 9 8.90 10.89 7.19
C THR A 9 7.77 10.68 6.19
N VAL A 10 8.07 10.39 4.91
CA VAL A 10 7.08 10.06 3.87
C VAL A 10 6.17 8.95 4.35
N ARG A 11 6.73 7.86 4.87
CA ARG A 11 5.94 6.73 5.39
C ARG A 11 5.03 7.15 6.54
N ARG A 12 5.48 8.03 7.44
CA ARG A 12 4.67 8.53 8.56
C ARG A 12 3.54 9.41 8.06
N ASP A 13 3.81 10.29 7.12
CA ASP A 13 2.81 11.21 6.56
C ASP A 13 1.73 10.47 5.77
N PHE A 14 2.12 9.42 5.02
CA PHE A 14 1.15 8.51 4.40
C PHE A 14 0.26 7.83 5.44
N GLN A 15 0.82 7.34 6.54
CA GLN A 15 0.04 6.74 7.63
C GLN A 15 -0.94 7.75 8.23
N GLU A 16 -0.47 8.97 8.54
CA GLU A 16 -1.32 10.03 9.10
C GLU A 16 -2.42 10.47 8.13
N TYR A 17 -2.10 10.60 6.84
CA TYR A 17 -3.09 10.89 5.81
C TYR A 17 -4.18 9.81 5.75
N PHE A 18 -3.81 8.53 5.71
CA PHE A 18 -4.79 7.44 5.66
C PHE A 18 -5.64 7.32 6.92
N ARG A 19 -5.10 7.66 8.09
CA ARG A 19 -5.89 7.72 9.34
C ARG A 19 -6.98 8.78 9.29
N ARG A 20 -6.75 9.88 8.56
CA ARG A 20 -7.74 10.96 8.37
C ARG A 20 -8.71 10.66 7.25
N LEU A 21 -8.21 10.10 6.14
CA LEU A 21 -9.00 9.78 4.96
C LEU A 21 -10.01 8.64 5.22
N ALA A 22 -9.56 7.59 5.91
CA ALA A 22 -10.34 6.40 6.20
C ALA A 22 -10.14 6.03 7.68
N PRO A 23 -10.81 6.76 8.60
CA PRO A 23 -10.65 6.57 10.04
C PRO A 23 -11.24 5.22 10.48
N ASP A 24 -10.46 4.48 11.27
CA ASP A 24 -10.90 3.24 11.90
C ASP A 24 -12.13 3.52 12.81
N ASN A 25 -13.06 2.57 12.93
CA ASN A 25 -14.28 2.71 13.75
C ASN A 25 -15.22 3.87 13.36
N ALA A 26 -15.17 4.37 12.13
CA ALA A 26 -16.14 5.38 11.72
C ALA A 26 -17.58 4.84 11.82
N PRO A 27 -18.52 5.56 12.46
CA PRO A 27 -19.83 5.02 12.84
C PRO A 27 -20.75 4.74 11.65
N TYR A 28 -20.39 5.24 10.47
CA TYR A 28 -21.11 5.03 9.22
C TYR A 28 -20.66 3.78 8.45
N PHE A 29 -19.57 3.12 8.85
CA PHE A 29 -19.14 1.85 8.25
C PHE A 29 -19.84 0.67 8.92
N GLN A 30 -20.43 -0.20 8.11
CA GLN A 30 -21.15 -1.39 8.57
C GLN A 30 -20.28 -2.65 8.56
N HIS A 31 -19.22 -2.68 7.74
CA HIS A 31 -18.32 -3.82 7.60
C HIS A 31 -17.22 -3.78 8.67
N THR A 32 -17.54 -4.30 9.86
CA THR A 32 -16.67 -4.25 11.06
C THR A 32 -16.48 -5.61 11.71
N LEU A 33 -16.84 -6.70 11.03
CA LEU A 33 -16.83 -8.05 11.61
C LEU A 33 -15.41 -8.50 11.96
N GLU A 34 -14.41 -8.04 11.19
CA GLU A 34 -13.00 -8.34 11.42
C GLU A 34 -12.27 -7.25 12.22
N GLY A 35 -13.03 -6.33 12.84
CA GLY A 35 -12.50 -5.28 13.72
C GLY A 35 -12.56 -3.86 13.16
N PRO A 36 -12.02 -2.88 13.92
CA PRO A 36 -12.13 -1.44 13.65
C PRO A 36 -11.62 -0.95 12.29
N ASP A 37 -10.61 -1.63 11.77
CA ASP A 37 -9.89 -1.30 10.54
C ASP A 37 -10.34 -2.18 9.36
N ASP A 38 -11.44 -2.94 9.49
CA ASP A 38 -11.93 -3.89 8.48
C ASP A 38 -12.33 -3.17 7.19
N MET A 39 -13.44 -2.41 7.22
CA MET A 39 -13.85 -1.60 6.07
C MET A 39 -12.77 -0.63 5.57
N THR A 40 -12.02 0.00 6.48
CA THR A 40 -11.03 1.02 6.07
C THR A 40 -9.84 0.41 5.34
N ALA A 41 -9.48 -0.84 5.65
CA ALA A 41 -8.40 -1.53 4.95
C ALA A 41 -8.77 -1.80 3.49
N HIS A 42 -10.03 -2.19 3.22
CA HIS A 42 -10.54 -2.34 1.86
C HIS A 42 -10.49 -1.02 1.09
N LEU A 43 -10.89 0.09 1.71
CA LEU A 43 -10.81 1.43 1.08
C LEU A 43 -9.38 1.83 0.73
N LYS A 44 -8.45 1.67 1.68
CA LYS A 44 -7.02 2.01 1.48
C LYS A 44 -6.42 1.16 0.36
N ALA A 45 -6.75 -0.14 0.31
CA ALA A 45 -6.31 -1.06 -0.74
C ALA A 45 -6.88 -0.68 -2.13
N ALA A 46 -8.17 -0.35 -2.19
CA ALA A 46 -8.82 0.05 -3.43
C ALA A 46 -8.26 1.37 -4.00
N LEU A 47 -7.92 2.32 -3.13
CA LEU A 47 -7.34 3.61 -3.53
C LEU A 47 -5.89 3.51 -4.01
N LEU A 48 -5.06 2.69 -3.35
CA LEU A 48 -3.66 2.53 -3.70
C LEU A 48 -3.41 1.55 -4.85
N GLY A 49 -4.37 0.66 -5.10
CA GLY A 49 -4.21 -0.47 -6.01
C GLY A 49 -3.41 -1.62 -5.41
N THR A 50 -3.59 -2.80 -5.97
CA THR A 50 -3.00 -4.06 -5.48
C THR A 50 -1.77 -4.51 -6.27
N SER A 51 -1.44 -3.84 -7.37
CA SER A 51 -0.30 -4.17 -8.23
C SER A 51 0.32 -2.92 -8.84
N VAL A 52 1.56 -3.07 -9.31
CA VAL A 52 2.26 -2.06 -10.11
C VAL A 52 3.02 -2.77 -11.23
N THR A 53 3.19 -2.09 -12.35
CA THR A 53 4.02 -2.56 -13.46
C THR A 53 5.23 -1.64 -13.55
N VAL A 54 6.43 -2.22 -13.57
CA VAL A 54 7.69 -1.47 -13.65
C VAL A 54 8.46 -1.95 -14.89
N PRO A 55 8.84 -1.04 -15.80
CA PRO A 55 9.70 -1.40 -16.93
C PRO A 55 11.07 -1.90 -16.45
N ILE A 56 11.68 -2.79 -17.23
CA ILE A 56 13.01 -3.34 -16.97
C ILE A 56 13.88 -3.07 -18.19
N ALA A 57 15.09 -2.55 -17.98
CA ALA A 57 16.12 -2.45 -19.00
C ALA A 57 17.49 -2.75 -18.40
N ASP A 58 18.36 -3.42 -19.16
CA ASP A 58 19.70 -3.82 -18.74
C ASP A 58 19.74 -4.54 -17.38
N GLY A 59 18.74 -5.41 -17.14
CA GLY A 59 18.59 -6.17 -15.90
C GLY A 59 18.22 -5.33 -14.67
N ARG A 60 17.78 -4.08 -14.85
CA ARG A 60 17.42 -3.16 -13.76
C ARG A 60 15.99 -2.67 -13.88
N LEU A 61 15.32 -2.54 -12.73
CA LEU A 61 14.03 -1.87 -12.65
C LEU A 61 14.21 -0.39 -13.00
N LEU A 62 13.44 0.11 -13.95
CA LEU A 62 13.44 1.53 -14.32
C LEU A 62 12.57 2.35 -13.36
N LEU A 63 13.11 2.55 -12.16
CA LEU A 63 12.57 3.43 -11.14
C LEU A 63 13.34 4.76 -11.14
N GLY A 64 12.64 5.87 -10.92
CA GLY A 64 13.29 7.16 -10.66
C GLY A 64 14.07 7.14 -9.35
N THR A 65 14.99 8.11 -9.18
CA THR A 65 15.91 8.22 -8.03
C THR A 65 15.23 8.01 -6.67
N TRP A 66 14.02 8.52 -6.51
CA TRP A 66 13.27 8.47 -5.26
C TRP A 66 12.21 7.35 -5.22
N GLN A 67 11.90 6.72 -6.35
CA GLN A 67 10.82 5.73 -6.43
C GLN A 67 11.23 4.40 -5.80
N GLY A 68 10.47 3.98 -4.79
CA GLY A 68 10.53 2.65 -4.18
C GLY A 68 9.24 1.88 -4.37
N LEU A 69 9.36 0.54 -4.35
CA LEU A 69 8.22 -0.36 -4.30
C LEU A 69 7.77 -0.54 -2.85
N CYS A 70 6.52 -0.20 -2.57
CA CYS A 70 5.95 -0.24 -1.22
C CYS A 70 4.80 -1.23 -1.13
N LEU A 71 4.83 -2.06 -0.07
CA LEU A 71 3.72 -2.90 0.37
C LEU A 71 2.89 -2.12 1.40
N GLY A 72 1.62 -1.86 1.08
CA GLY A 72 0.67 -1.26 2.01
C GLY A 72 -0.03 -2.32 2.84
N GLU A 73 0.45 -2.57 4.07
CA GLU A 73 -0.35 -3.31 5.05
C GLU A 73 -1.35 -2.35 5.69
N HIS A 74 -2.64 -2.65 5.54
CA HIS A 74 -3.73 -1.77 5.99
C HIS A 74 -4.47 -2.31 7.21
N ARG A 75 -4.15 -3.53 7.65
CA ARG A 75 -4.65 -4.15 8.88
C ARG A 75 -3.58 -4.01 9.97
N ARG A 76 -3.97 -3.66 11.19
CA ARG A 76 -3.08 -3.62 12.36
C ARG A 76 -2.53 -5.01 12.69
N HIS A 77 -3.34 -6.03 12.47
CA HIS A 77 -3.01 -7.44 12.69
C HIS A 77 -3.27 -8.27 11.43
N GLY A 78 -2.57 -7.92 10.35
CA GLY A 78 -2.79 -8.52 9.04
C GLY A 78 -2.34 -9.97 8.88
N GLY A 79 -1.34 -10.41 9.66
CA GLY A 79 -0.70 -11.71 9.46
C GLY A 79 0.23 -11.72 8.24
N ARG A 80 0.48 -12.92 7.69
CA ARG A 80 1.43 -13.09 6.56
C ARG A 80 0.85 -12.51 5.26
N ARG A 81 1.73 -11.90 4.45
CA ARG A 81 1.44 -11.46 3.08
C ARG A 81 2.34 -12.17 2.07
N TRP A 82 1.79 -12.36 0.89
CA TRP A 82 2.51 -12.88 -0.27
C TRP A 82 2.54 -11.79 -1.33
N VAL A 83 3.71 -11.54 -1.89
CA VAL A 83 3.89 -10.64 -3.04
C VAL A 83 4.40 -11.51 -4.18
N VAL A 84 3.70 -11.45 -5.31
CA VAL A 84 4.07 -12.18 -6.52
C VAL A 84 4.73 -11.20 -7.47
N ALA A 85 5.91 -11.58 -7.98
CA ALA A 85 6.59 -10.85 -9.04
C ALA A 85 6.53 -11.71 -10.31
N THR A 86 6.02 -11.12 -11.39
CA THR A 86 6.00 -11.74 -12.72
C THR A 86 6.89 -10.89 -13.62
N LEU A 87 7.87 -11.53 -14.26
CA LEU A 87 8.72 -10.89 -15.26
C LEU A 87 8.32 -11.42 -16.64
N VAL A 88 8.11 -10.51 -17.59
CA VAL A 88 7.77 -10.82 -18.97
C VAL A 88 8.63 -9.95 -19.87
N GLY A 89 9.38 -10.57 -20.78
CA GLY A 89 10.31 -9.89 -21.67
C GLY A 89 11.34 -10.87 -22.26
N GLU A 90 12.27 -10.33 -23.04
CA GLU A 90 13.42 -11.02 -23.63
C GLU A 90 14.73 -10.48 -23.04
#